data_AF-A0A523ARC8-F1
#
_entry.id   AF-A0A523ARC8-F1
#
_cell.length_a   1.000
_cell.length_b   1.000
_cell.length_c   1.000
_cell.angle_alpha   90.00
_cell.angle_beta   90.00
_cell.angle_gamma   90.00
#
_symmetry.space_group_name_H-M   'P 1'
#
loop_
_entity.id
_entity.type
_entity.pdbx_description
1 polymer ?
#
loop_
_entity_poly.entity_id
_entity_poly.type
_entity_poly.pdbx_seq_one_letter_code
_entity_poly.pdbx_strand_id
1 'polypeptide(L)'
;IFVRAWHPIVELEILSPPALSEAKEYWTNLPPLEERRRELEGGGEGRGELSVEELSRMGIVSKEEFQRLLNELWEELKEVGGRGISYWKFISAPTFEETVRRAWLVSFLVSYGYAGMELKPLEDDMILFPYSSPQRREESMSLPVSISREKWRRKRGRGGRAEGEAG
;
A
#
# COMPACT_ATOMS: atom_id res chain seq x y z
N ILE A 1 -23.11 -12.84 -19.28
CA ILE A 1 -22.79 -11.43 -19.65
C ILE A 1 -21.48 -10.99 -19.01
N PHE A 2 -21.33 -11.06 -17.67
CA PHE A 2 -20.09 -10.73 -16.94
C PHE A 2 -18.80 -11.36 -17.54
N VAL A 3 -18.78 -12.68 -17.73
CA VAL A 3 -17.62 -13.42 -18.26
C VAL A 3 -17.26 -13.05 -19.72
N ARG A 4 -18.21 -12.50 -20.49
CA ARG A 4 -17.97 -12.07 -21.88
C ARG A 4 -17.50 -10.62 -21.99
N ALA A 5 -17.62 -9.84 -20.92
CA ALA A 5 -17.24 -8.43 -20.87
C ALA A 5 -15.93 -8.22 -20.09
N TRP A 6 -15.54 -9.18 -19.25
CA TRP A 6 -14.33 -9.13 -18.44
C TRP A 6 -13.09 -9.38 -19.30
N HIS A 7 -12.36 -8.31 -19.63
CA HIS A 7 -11.06 -8.33 -20.33
C HIS A 7 -10.00 -7.68 -19.43
N PRO A 8 -9.53 -8.37 -18.38
CA PRO A 8 -8.69 -7.73 -17.38
C PRO A 8 -7.30 -7.56 -17.96
N ILE A 9 -6.80 -6.32 -17.91
CA ILE A 9 -5.39 -6.01 -18.08
C ILE A 9 -4.73 -6.11 -16.69
N VAL A 10 -4.89 -7.25 -16.03
CA VAL A 10 -4.19 -7.51 -14.76
C VAL A 10 -3.28 -8.69 -14.94
N GLU A 11 -2.04 -8.51 -14.50
CA GLU A 11 -1.05 -9.56 -14.38
C GLU A 11 -1.58 -10.60 -13.39
N LEU A 12 -1.58 -11.87 -13.79
CA LEU A 12 -2.11 -12.98 -12.98
C LEU A 12 -1.44 -13.08 -11.60
N GLU A 13 -0.22 -12.53 -11.48
CA GLU A 13 0.58 -12.47 -10.25
C GLU A 13 -0.10 -11.65 -9.14
N ILE A 14 -1.05 -10.77 -9.47
CA ILE A 14 -1.75 -9.89 -8.52
C ILE A 14 -3.07 -10.52 -8.02
N LEU A 15 -3.55 -11.60 -8.64
CA LEU A 15 -4.82 -12.23 -8.27
C LEU A 15 -4.65 -13.15 -7.06
N SER A 16 -5.00 -12.65 -5.86
CA SER A 16 -5.13 -13.45 -4.64
C SER A 16 -6.62 -13.68 -4.29
N PRO A 17 -7.00 -14.84 -3.68
CA PRO A 17 -8.37 -15.03 -3.19
C PRO A 17 -8.84 -13.94 -2.21
N PRO A 18 -7.99 -13.41 -1.31
CA PRO A 18 -8.34 -12.25 -0.49
C PRO A 18 -8.57 -10.98 -1.31
N ALA A 19 -7.72 -10.66 -2.29
CA ALA A 19 -7.90 -9.50 -3.16
C ALA A 19 -9.21 -9.57 -3.96
N LEU A 20 -9.58 -10.75 -4.45
CA LEU A 20 -10.86 -10.98 -5.14
C LEU A 20 -12.06 -10.77 -4.20
N SER A 21 -11.91 -11.16 -2.93
CA SER A 21 -12.94 -10.96 -1.92
C SER A 21 -13.11 -9.48 -1.56
N GLU A 22 -12.00 -8.76 -1.38
CA GLU A 22 -11.99 -7.30 -1.17
C GLU A 22 -12.58 -6.55 -2.37
N ALA A 23 -12.22 -6.94 -3.60
CA ALA A 23 -12.79 -6.36 -4.80
C ALA A 23 -14.31 -6.58 -4.86
N LYS A 24 -14.80 -7.80 -4.59
CA LYS A 24 -16.23 -8.09 -4.53
C LYS A 24 -16.93 -7.22 -3.48
N GLU A 25 -16.36 -7.10 -2.29
CA GLU A 25 -16.93 -6.29 -1.20
C GLU A 25 -17.00 -4.81 -1.59
N TYR A 26 -15.93 -4.27 -2.19
CA TYR A 26 -15.90 -2.91 -2.72
C TYR A 26 -17.02 -2.66 -3.74
N TRP A 27 -17.15 -3.54 -4.74
CA TRP A 27 -18.20 -3.41 -5.77
C TRP A 27 -19.62 -3.57 -5.23
N THR A 28 -19.80 -4.36 -4.17
CA THR A 28 -21.11 -4.57 -3.54
C THR A 28 -21.55 -3.36 -2.71
N ASN A 29 -20.59 -2.67 -2.08
CA ASN A 29 -20.85 -1.53 -1.18
C ASN A 29 -20.71 -0.16 -1.87
N LEU A 30 -20.48 -0.14 -3.19
CA LEU A 30 -20.33 1.09 -3.95
C LEU A 30 -21.67 1.86 -4.03
N PRO A 31 -21.68 3.18 -3.76
CA PRO A 31 -22.87 3.99 -3.93
C PRO A 31 -23.45 3.94 -5.36
N PRO A 32 -24.75 4.23 -5.53
CA PRO A 32 -25.38 4.36 -6.85
C PRO A 32 -24.58 5.29 -7.78
N LEU A 33 -24.66 5.03 -9.09
CA LEU A 33 -23.89 5.79 -10.10
C LEU A 33 -24.19 7.29 -10.06
N GLU A 34 -25.40 7.68 -9.68
CA GLU A 34 -25.84 9.08 -9.59
C GLU A 34 -25.13 9.81 -8.44
N GLU A 35 -24.96 9.16 -7.29
CA GLU A 35 -24.21 9.69 -6.15
C GLU A 35 -22.72 9.80 -6.48
N ARG A 36 -22.16 8.78 -7.15
CA ARG A 36 -20.75 8.79 -7.61
C ARG A 36 -20.46 9.86 -8.64
N ARG A 37 -21.39 10.11 -9.57
CA ARG A 37 -21.23 11.12 -10.62
C ARG A 37 -21.03 12.51 -10.01
N ARG A 38 -21.72 12.80 -8.92
CA ARG A 38 -21.62 14.08 -8.20
C ARG A 38 -20.24 14.31 -7.57
N GLU A 39 -19.53 13.25 -7.20
CA GLU A 39 -18.13 13.31 -6.74
C GLU A 39 -17.13 13.51 -7.91
N LEU A 40 -17.48 13.02 -9.11
CA LEU A 40 -16.64 13.11 -10.31
C LEU A 40 -16.78 14.45 -11.06
N GLU A 41 -17.91 15.14 -10.92
CA GLU A 41 -18.15 16.48 -11.48
C GLU A 41 -17.31 17.57 -10.80
N GLY A 42 -16.73 17.28 -9.62
CA GLY A 42 -15.69 18.09 -8.98
C GLY A 42 -14.31 17.88 -9.59
N GLY A 43 -14.13 18.24 -10.87
CA GLY A 43 -12.81 18.47 -11.48
C GLY A 43 -11.80 17.32 -11.38
N GLY A 44 -12.07 16.22 -12.07
CA GLY A 44 -11.09 15.13 -12.25
C GLY A 44 -10.10 15.41 -13.39
N GLU A 45 -9.24 16.41 -13.25
CA GLU A 45 -7.98 16.43 -14.02
C GLU A 45 -7.02 15.42 -13.38
N GLY A 46 -6.77 14.32 -14.09
CA GLY A 46 -5.61 13.44 -13.89
C GLY A 46 -5.35 12.97 -12.46
N ARG A 47 -6.21 12.13 -11.90
CA ARG A 47 -5.91 11.40 -10.65
C ARG A 47 -4.93 10.23 -10.92
N GLY A 48 -3.78 10.56 -11.50
CA GLY A 48 -2.56 9.75 -11.38
C GLY A 48 -1.93 10.00 -10.01
N GLU A 49 -1.02 9.13 -9.59
CA GLU A 49 -0.27 9.27 -8.33
C GLU A 49 0.21 10.71 -8.13
N LEU A 50 -0.17 11.35 -7.01
CA LEU A 50 0.34 12.69 -6.68
C LEU A 50 1.87 12.59 -6.50
N SER A 51 2.61 13.18 -7.43
CA SER A 51 4.06 13.28 -7.36
C SER A 51 4.50 14.17 -6.20
N VAL A 52 5.74 14.00 -5.74
CA VAL A 52 6.34 14.85 -4.70
C VAL A 52 6.37 16.30 -5.16
N GLU A 53 6.61 16.53 -6.46
CA GLU A 53 6.58 17.84 -7.10
C GLU A 53 5.19 18.48 -7.06
N GLU A 54 4.12 17.70 -7.12
CA GLU A 54 2.73 18.20 -7.00
C GLU A 54 2.38 18.49 -5.54
N LEU A 55 2.76 17.61 -4.61
CA LEU A 55 2.55 17.84 -3.17
C LEU A 55 3.32 19.07 -2.66
N SER A 56 4.52 19.29 -3.19
CA SER A 56 5.31 20.49 -2.91
C SER A 56 4.67 21.75 -3.52
N ARG A 57 4.18 21.69 -4.76
CA ARG A 57 3.41 22.78 -5.38
C ARG A 57 2.13 23.12 -4.61
N MET A 58 1.50 22.12 -3.97
CA MET A 58 0.33 22.28 -3.12
C MET A 58 0.66 22.73 -1.68
N GLY A 59 1.95 22.89 -1.34
CA GLY A 59 2.39 23.30 0.01
C GLY A 59 2.18 22.26 1.10
N ILE A 60 1.98 20.98 0.74
CA ILE A 60 1.62 19.90 1.67
C ILE A 60 2.87 19.35 2.37
N VAL A 61 3.97 19.16 1.63
CA VAL A 61 5.28 18.71 2.17
C VAL A 61 6.41 19.33 1.33
N SER A 62 7.49 19.78 1.97
CA SER A 62 8.71 20.22 1.24
C SER A 62 9.49 19.03 0.69
N LYS A 63 10.20 19.20 -0.42
CA LYS A 63 11.00 18.11 -1.02
C LYS A 63 12.04 17.56 -0.04
N GLU A 64 12.65 18.46 0.72
CA GLU A 64 13.68 18.14 1.72
C GLU A 64 13.09 17.34 2.89
N GLU A 65 11.90 17.72 3.36
CA GLU A 65 11.20 16.98 4.41
C GLU A 65 10.75 15.61 3.93
N PHE A 66 10.22 15.51 2.70
CA PHE A 66 9.84 14.23 2.12
C PHE A 66 11.03 13.28 2.02
N GLN A 67 12.16 13.75 1.46
CA GLN A 67 13.37 12.93 1.34
C GLN A 67 13.91 12.50 2.71
N ARG A 68 13.82 13.37 3.72
CA ARG A 68 14.21 13.04 5.10
C ARG A 68 13.35 11.91 5.66
N LEU A 69 12.03 12.04 5.58
CA LEU A 69 11.08 11.02 6.03
C LEU A 69 11.30 9.68 5.30
N LEU A 70 11.56 9.74 4.00
CA LEU A 70 11.83 8.55 3.19
C LEU A 70 13.12 7.84 3.64
N ASN A 71 14.19 8.61 3.88
CA ASN A 71 15.47 8.07 4.35
C ASN A 71 15.34 7.49 5.77
N GLU A 72 14.66 8.18 6.68
CA GLU A 72 14.40 7.69 8.04
C GLU A 72 13.67 6.34 8.01
N LEU A 73 12.62 6.23 7.19
CA LEU A 73 11.87 4.99 7.05
C LEU A 73 12.68 3.87 6.37
N TRP A 74 13.58 4.22 5.44
CA TRP A 74 14.46 3.25 4.79
C TRP A 74 15.49 2.68 5.76
N GLU A 75 16.10 3.52 6.60
CA GLU A 75 17.02 3.06 7.63
C GLU A 75 16.30 2.19 8.67
N GLU A 76 15.09 2.59 9.11
CA GLU A 76 14.25 1.75 9.96
C GLU A 76 14.02 0.37 9.32
N LEU A 77 13.69 0.33 8.01
CA LEU A 77 13.50 -0.91 7.27
C LEU A 77 14.79 -1.75 7.19
N LYS A 78 15.97 -1.14 7.07
CA LYS A 78 17.26 -1.86 7.11
C LYS A 78 17.50 -2.52 8.46
N GLU A 79 17.17 -1.84 9.55
CA GLU A 79 17.35 -2.36 10.90
C GLU A 79 16.44 -3.56 11.19
N VAL A 80 15.17 -3.48 10.81
CA VAL A 80 14.17 -4.52 11.15
C VAL A 80 13.94 -5.56 10.05
N GLY A 81 14.28 -5.23 8.81
CA GLY A 81 13.85 -5.95 7.60
C GLY A 81 14.97 -6.71 6.88
N GLY A 82 16.11 -6.98 7.53
CA GLY A 82 17.32 -7.50 6.88
C GLY A 82 17.15 -8.69 5.92
N ARG A 83 16.23 -9.64 6.20
CA ARG A 83 15.88 -10.76 5.28
C ARG A 83 14.44 -10.67 4.72
N GLY A 84 13.75 -9.56 4.97
CA GLY A 84 12.34 -9.36 4.68
C GLY A 84 11.47 -9.33 5.93
N ILE A 85 10.52 -8.39 5.95
CA ILE A 85 9.51 -8.21 7.00
C ILE A 85 8.12 -8.18 6.37
N SER A 86 7.10 -8.65 7.09
CA SER A 86 5.71 -8.47 6.62
C SER A 86 5.39 -6.99 6.47
N TYR A 87 4.90 -6.60 5.30
CA TYR A 87 4.44 -5.24 5.00
C TYR A 87 3.52 -4.72 6.10
N TRP A 88 2.49 -5.50 6.48
CA TRP A 88 1.53 -5.12 7.51
C TRP A 88 2.17 -4.94 8.89
N LYS A 89 3.19 -5.74 9.23
CA LYS A 89 3.92 -5.56 10.49
C LYS A 89 4.73 -4.25 10.46
N PHE A 90 5.36 -3.94 9.33
CA PHE A 90 6.18 -2.75 9.17
C PHE A 90 5.36 -1.45 9.15
N ILE A 91 4.25 -1.40 8.41
CA ILE A 91 3.45 -0.16 8.32
C ILE A 91 2.56 0.08 9.55
N SER A 92 2.30 -0.93 10.38
CA SER A 92 1.36 -0.81 11.50
C SER A 92 1.86 0.16 12.56
N ALA A 93 1.03 1.15 12.88
CA ALA A 93 1.32 2.16 13.90
C ALA A 93 0.20 2.26 14.95
N PRO A 94 0.43 2.97 16.08
CA PRO A 94 -0.58 3.16 17.14
C PRO A 94 -1.85 3.86 16.67
N THR A 95 -1.77 4.70 15.63
CA THR A 95 -2.91 5.38 15.01
C THR A 95 -3.14 4.92 13.57
N PHE A 96 -4.37 5.05 13.09
CA PHE A 96 -4.74 4.67 11.73
C PHE A 96 -4.08 5.61 10.72
N GLU A 97 -4.09 6.89 11.03
CA GLU A 97 -3.53 7.97 10.24
C GLU A 97 -2.02 7.76 10.02
N GLU A 98 -1.28 7.38 11.07
CA GLU A 98 0.14 7.05 10.96
C GLU A 98 0.37 5.77 10.15
N THR A 99 -0.51 4.77 10.29
CA THR A 99 -0.42 3.55 9.47
C THR A 99 -0.59 3.86 7.98
N VAL A 100 -1.54 4.73 7.63
CA VAL A 100 -1.76 5.19 6.26
C VAL A 100 -0.56 6.02 5.77
N ARG A 101 -0.02 6.91 6.59
CA ARG A 101 1.19 7.68 6.27
C ARG A 101 2.38 6.77 5.97
N ARG A 102 2.63 5.76 6.81
CA ARG A 102 3.72 4.79 6.61
C ARG A 102 3.52 3.98 5.33
N ALA A 103 2.31 3.51 5.08
CA ALA A 103 1.98 2.82 3.83
C ALA A 103 2.25 3.66 2.59
N TRP A 104 1.86 4.94 2.64
CA TRP A 104 2.12 5.91 1.59
C TRP A 104 3.63 6.12 1.37
N LEU A 105 4.43 6.28 2.43
CA LEU A 105 5.90 6.37 2.28
C LEU A 105 6.52 5.08 1.73
N VAL A 106 6.03 3.90 2.13
CA VAL A 106 6.50 2.61 1.60
C VAL A 106 6.24 2.49 0.10
N SER A 107 5.12 3.01 -0.43
CA SER A 107 4.90 2.98 -1.88
C SER A 107 6.00 3.73 -2.62
N PHE A 108 6.48 4.86 -2.09
CA PHE A 108 7.63 5.57 -2.65
C PHE A 108 8.96 4.84 -2.46
N LEU A 109 9.19 4.19 -1.31
CA LEU A 109 10.39 3.37 -1.12
C LEU A 109 10.50 2.28 -2.18
N VAL A 110 9.38 1.62 -2.47
CA VAL A 110 9.29 0.56 -3.47
C VAL A 110 9.43 1.15 -4.88
N SER A 111 8.67 2.19 -5.22
CA SER A 111 8.67 2.82 -6.55
C SER A 111 10.00 3.46 -6.92
N TYR A 112 10.70 4.09 -5.96
CA TYR A 112 12.00 4.71 -6.20
C TYR A 112 13.18 3.72 -6.05
N GLY A 113 12.89 2.46 -5.77
CA GLY A 113 13.91 1.40 -5.74
C GLY A 113 14.80 1.42 -4.50
N TYR A 114 14.33 1.95 -3.37
CA TYR A 114 14.98 1.79 -2.07
C TYR A 114 14.67 0.43 -1.44
N ALA A 115 13.51 -0.15 -1.78
CA ALA A 115 13.02 -1.42 -1.27
C ALA A 115 12.43 -2.30 -2.37
N GLY A 116 12.46 -3.62 -2.14
CA GLY A 116 11.77 -4.64 -2.89
C GLY A 116 10.52 -5.12 -2.15
N MET A 117 9.55 -5.67 -2.89
CA MET A 117 8.36 -6.30 -2.30
C MET A 117 8.03 -7.58 -3.07
N GLU A 118 7.76 -8.65 -2.33
CA GLU A 118 7.32 -9.94 -2.85
C GLU A 118 5.92 -10.24 -2.34
N LEU A 119 5.01 -10.60 -3.26
CA LEU A 119 3.66 -11.05 -2.93
C LEU A 119 3.65 -12.57 -2.81
N LYS A 120 3.02 -13.10 -1.75
CA LYS A 120 2.67 -14.52 -1.64
C LYS A 120 1.18 -14.69 -1.94
N PRO A 121 0.78 -15.04 -3.18
CA PRO A 121 -0.62 -14.94 -3.62
C PRO A 121 -1.61 -15.81 -2.85
N LEU A 122 -1.15 -16.94 -2.30
CA LEU A 122 -2.01 -17.85 -1.53
C LEU A 122 -2.34 -17.34 -0.13
N GLU A 123 -1.45 -16.53 0.46
CA GLU A 123 -1.54 -16.05 1.84
C GLU A 123 -1.95 -14.57 1.91
N ASP A 124 -1.93 -13.85 0.78
CA ASP A 124 -2.05 -12.38 0.71
C ASP A 124 -1.03 -11.66 1.63
N ASP A 125 0.09 -12.34 1.85
CA ASP A 125 1.20 -11.85 2.64
C ASP A 125 2.21 -11.18 1.71
N MET A 126 2.43 -9.90 1.94
CA MET A 126 3.44 -9.10 1.26
C MET A 126 4.68 -9.02 2.14
N ILE A 127 5.83 -9.40 1.59
CA ILE A 127 7.13 -9.29 2.25
C ILE A 127 7.87 -8.09 1.66
N LEU A 128 8.23 -7.16 2.53
CA LEU A 128 8.99 -5.95 2.22
C LEU A 128 10.45 -6.17 2.63
N PHE A 129 11.41 -5.82 1.77
CA PHE A 129 12.83 -5.92 2.09
C PHE A 129 13.61 -4.70 1.56
N PRO A 130 14.61 -4.21 2.31
CA PRO A 130 15.41 -3.07 1.90
C PRO A 130 16.51 -3.50 0.91
N TYR A 131 16.86 -2.62 -0.02
CA TYR A 131 18.12 -2.73 -0.76
C TYR A 131 19.25 -2.03 -0.01
N SER A 132 20.48 -2.48 -0.21
CA SER A 132 21.68 -1.86 0.38
C SER A 132 21.94 -0.46 -0.19
N SER A 133 21.57 -0.22 -1.44
CA SER A 133 21.60 1.08 -2.13
C SER A 133 20.40 1.18 -3.07
N PRO A 134 19.91 2.39 -3.42
CA PRO A 134 18.82 2.54 -4.36
C PRO A 134 19.15 1.90 -5.71
N GLN A 135 18.22 1.12 -6.25
CA GLN A 135 18.37 0.40 -7.52
C GLN A 135 17.43 0.97 -8.57
N ARG A 136 17.88 1.06 -9.82
CA ARG A 136 17.00 1.40 -10.94
C ARG A 136 16.14 0.18 -11.27
N ARG A 137 14.82 0.27 -11.11
CA ARG A 137 13.90 -0.79 -11.53
C ARG A 137 13.69 -0.75 -13.04
N GLU A 138 13.81 -1.91 -13.68
CA GLU A 138 13.49 -2.10 -15.10
C GLU A 138 12.01 -2.44 -15.31
N GLU A 139 11.36 -3.00 -14.28
CA GLU A 139 9.94 -3.39 -14.30
C GLU A 139 9.18 -2.70 -13.16
N SER A 140 8.05 -2.08 -13.50
CA SER A 140 7.15 -1.41 -12.56
C SER A 140 5.88 -2.23 -12.37
N MET A 141 5.74 -2.86 -11.20
CA MET A 141 4.51 -3.55 -10.82
C MET A 141 3.65 -2.60 -9.98
N SER A 142 2.38 -2.41 -10.36
CA SER A 142 1.43 -1.60 -9.59
C SER A 142 0.59 -2.51 -8.70
N LEU A 143 0.81 -2.43 -7.38
CA LEU A 143 0.13 -3.28 -6.41
C LEU A 143 -0.87 -2.45 -5.59
N PRO A 144 -2.19 -2.62 -5.80
CA PRO A 144 -3.18 -1.94 -4.98
C PRO A 144 -3.24 -2.58 -3.58
N VAL A 145 -3.07 -1.76 -2.55
CA VAL A 145 -3.15 -2.22 -1.15
C VAL A 145 -4.30 -1.53 -0.43
N SER A 146 -5.32 -2.30 -0.06
CA SER A 146 -6.47 -1.78 0.69
C SER A 146 -6.14 -1.62 2.18
N ILE A 147 -6.32 -0.41 2.70
CA ILE A 147 -6.08 -0.04 4.10
C ILE A 147 -7.37 0.52 4.71
N SER A 148 -8.12 -0.35 5.39
CA SER A 148 -9.34 0.03 6.12
C SER A 148 -9.10 0.10 7.63
N ARG A 149 -9.88 0.94 8.34
CA ARG A 149 -9.82 1.02 9.81
C ARG A 149 -10.08 -0.35 10.48
N GLU A 150 -10.95 -1.16 9.88
CA GLU A 150 -11.22 -2.51 10.36
C GLU A 150 -10.03 -3.45 10.18
N LYS A 151 -9.41 -3.47 8.99
CA LYS A 151 -8.21 -4.29 8.71
C LYS A 151 -7.05 -3.91 9.64
N TRP A 152 -6.84 -2.61 9.85
CA TRP A 152 -5.86 -2.10 10.81
C TRP A 152 -6.13 -2.57 12.25
N ARG A 153 -7.37 -2.45 12.75
CA ARG A 153 -7.74 -2.94 14.10
C ARG A 153 -7.49 -4.45 14.25
N ARG A 154 -7.87 -5.24 13.24
CA ARG A 154 -7.69 -6.69 13.22
C ARG A 154 -6.21 -7.09 13.23
N LYS A 155 -5.36 -6.40 12.45
CA LYS A 155 -3.92 -6.67 12.39
C LYS A 155 -3.21 -6.23 13.68
N ARG A 156 -3.61 -5.13 14.32
CA ARG A 156 -3.13 -4.77 15.69
C ARG A 156 -3.54 -5.80 16.76
N GLY A 157 -4.79 -6.24 16.74
CA GLY A 157 -5.31 -7.18 17.74
C GLY A 157 -4.66 -8.58 17.70
N ARG A 158 -4.06 -8.97 16.57
CA ARG A 158 -3.31 -10.23 16.44
C ARG A 158 -1.85 -10.13 16.92
N GLY A 159 -1.28 -8.92 16.98
CA GLY A 159 0.07 -8.69 17.49
C GLY A 159 0.23 -8.94 19.00
N GLY A 160 -0.86 -8.83 19.77
CA GLY A 160 -0.86 -9.05 21.22
C GLY A 160 -1.20 -10.47 21.69
N ARG A 161 -1.51 -11.41 20.78
CA ARG A 161 -1.87 -12.80 21.15
C ARG A 161 -0.76 -13.83 20.90
N ALA A 162 0.34 -13.45 20.26
CA ALA A 162 1.46 -14.37 19.99
C ALA A 162 2.51 -14.43 21.12
N GLU A 163 2.39 -13.62 22.17
CA GLU A 163 3.32 -13.59 23.32
C GLU A 163 2.75 -14.24 24.59
N GLY A 164 1.61 -14.93 24.50
CA GLY A 164 0.85 -15.44 25.66
C GLY A 164 0.74 -16.96 25.81
N GLU A 165 1.43 -17.76 25.00
CA GLU A 165 1.42 -19.24 25.11
C GLU A 165 2.86 -19.78 25.06
N ALA A 166 3.67 -19.39 26.03
CA ALA A 166 4.89 -20.08 26.44
C ALA A 166 5.18 -19.71 27.90
N GLY A 167 4.48 -20.39 28.81
CA GLY A 167 4.64 -20.26 30.26
C GLY A 167 3.95 -21.41 30.97
#